data_AF-B7QBD8-F1
#
_entry.id   AF-B7QBD8-F1
#
_cell.length_a   1.000
_cell.length_b   1.000
_cell.length_c   1.000
_cell.angle_alpha   90.00
_cell.angle_beta   90.00
_cell.angle_gamma   90.00
#
_symmetry.space_group_name_H-M   'P 1'
#
loop_
_entity.id
_entity.type
_entity.pdbx_description
1 polymer ?
#
loop_
_entity_poly.entity_id
_entity_poly.type
_entity_poly.pdbx_seq_one_letter_code
_entity_poly.pdbx_strand_id
1 'polypeptide(L)'
;MYDTAPAGNSGGICEKFQHGASVELASEYVGRLSLNTGIVTFINQNVQVPQRITEITFSHEMGHNFGSPHDFPAECTPANGDGKYIMYASATQGTLPNNRKFSPCSVRNISLVLEQVFMTDGHRTNCFQELRGPFCGNSIRDGDEECDCGYEPEDCQDSCCYSRGNARKSCKLKSHAVCR
;
A
#
# COMPACT_ATOMS: atom_id res chain seq x y z
N MET A 1 -26.33 1.74 -7.30
CA MET A 1 -26.03 0.33 -7.02
C MET A 1 -25.16 0.31 -5.79
N TYR A 2 -25.65 -0.26 -4.69
CA TYR A 2 -24.88 -0.44 -3.47
C TYR A 2 -23.92 -1.60 -3.70
N ASP A 3 -22.62 -1.32 -3.76
CA ASP A 3 -21.60 -2.36 -3.72
C ASP A 3 -20.89 -2.23 -2.36
N THR A 4 -21.59 -2.66 -1.31
CA THR A 4 -20.91 -3.10 -0.09
C THR A 4 -20.19 -4.37 -0.48
N ALA A 5 -18.86 -4.37 -0.47
CA ALA A 5 -18.08 -5.59 -0.67
C ALA A 5 -18.66 -6.67 0.28
N PRO A 6 -19.33 -7.72 -0.24
CA PRO A 6 -19.98 -8.68 0.61
C PRO A 6 -18.91 -9.42 1.42
N ALA A 7 -19.22 -9.77 2.66
CA ALA A 7 -18.52 -10.86 3.33
C ALA A 7 -18.62 -12.10 2.41
N GLY A 8 -17.55 -12.40 1.66
CA GLY A 8 -17.54 -13.43 0.63
C GLY A 8 -16.71 -13.13 -0.63
N ASN A 9 -16.30 -11.89 -0.89
CA ASN A 9 -15.41 -11.60 -2.03
C ASN A 9 -13.93 -11.82 -1.66
N SER A 10 -13.29 -12.76 -2.35
CA SER A 10 -11.85 -13.01 -2.28
C SER A 10 -11.05 -11.77 -2.72
N GLY A 11 -10.01 -11.39 -1.97
CA GLY A 11 -9.09 -10.32 -2.34
C GLY A 11 -8.91 -9.21 -1.30
N GLY A 12 -7.86 -8.41 -1.52
CA GLY A 12 -7.45 -7.33 -0.63
C GLY A 12 -6.47 -7.77 0.46
N ILE A 13 -6.35 -6.98 1.52
CA ILE A 13 -5.38 -7.21 2.60
C ILE A 13 -5.57 -8.59 3.25
N CYS A 14 -4.44 -9.22 3.55
CA CYS A 14 -4.35 -10.54 4.21
C CYS A 14 -5.03 -11.71 3.47
N GLU A 15 -5.31 -11.58 2.18
CA GLU A 15 -5.78 -12.70 1.36
C GLU A 15 -4.68 -13.75 1.21
N LYS A 16 -5.04 -15.03 1.41
CA LYS A 16 -4.10 -16.15 1.27
C LYS A 16 -3.96 -16.55 -0.18
N PHE A 17 -2.85 -17.23 -0.49
CA PHE A 17 -2.67 -17.89 -1.76
C PHE A 17 -3.78 -18.93 -2.00
N GLN A 18 -4.49 -18.79 -3.12
CA GLN A 18 -5.63 -19.64 -3.47
C GLN A 18 -5.22 -20.65 -4.55
N HIS A 19 -5.63 -21.91 -4.36
CA HIS A 19 -5.53 -22.97 -5.36
C HIS A 19 -6.90 -23.16 -6.02
N GLY A 20 -6.95 -23.07 -7.35
CA GLY A 20 -8.18 -23.25 -8.14
C GLY A 20 -9.17 -22.11 -7.99
N ALA A 21 -8.70 -20.86 -8.06
CA ALA A 21 -9.54 -19.69 -7.92
C ALA A 21 -10.73 -19.78 -8.89
N SER A 22 -11.93 -19.95 -8.32
CA SER A 22 -13.22 -19.80 -8.99
C SER A 22 -13.46 -18.33 -9.31
N VAL A 23 -12.54 -17.71 -10.06
CA VAL A 23 -12.85 -16.49 -10.78
C VAL A 23 -13.42 -17.02 -12.09
N GLU A 24 -14.69 -16.76 -12.37
CA GLU A 24 -15.34 -17.13 -13.66
C GLU A 24 -14.59 -16.58 -14.89
N LEU A 25 -13.56 -15.74 -14.69
CA LEU A 25 -12.64 -15.20 -15.68
C LEU A 25 -11.22 -15.80 -15.69
N ALA A 26 -10.86 -16.70 -14.77
CA ALA A 26 -9.58 -17.39 -14.84
C ALA A 26 -9.66 -18.44 -15.96
N SER A 27 -9.27 -18.02 -17.15
CA SER A 27 -8.82 -18.87 -18.26
C SER A 27 -8.14 -20.14 -17.73
N GLU A 28 -8.36 -21.25 -18.43
CA GLU A 28 -7.85 -22.62 -18.30
C GLU A 28 -6.37 -22.80 -17.84
N TYR A 29 -5.62 -21.70 -17.71
CA TYR A 29 -4.20 -21.63 -17.35
C TYR A 29 -3.87 -21.15 -15.93
N VAL A 30 -4.81 -20.64 -15.13
CA VAL A 30 -4.45 -20.02 -13.83
C VAL A 30 -5.10 -20.73 -12.64
N GLY A 31 -4.52 -21.87 -12.25
CA GLY A 31 -4.95 -22.63 -11.08
C GLY A 31 -4.43 -22.10 -9.74
N ARG A 32 -3.73 -20.95 -9.70
CA ARG A 32 -3.03 -20.44 -8.50
C ARG A 32 -2.93 -18.92 -8.50
N LEU A 33 -3.50 -18.24 -7.50
CA LEU A 33 -3.53 -16.77 -7.44
C LEU A 33 -3.34 -16.22 -6.01
N SER A 34 -2.74 -15.04 -5.93
CA SER A 34 -2.68 -14.19 -4.74
C SER A 34 -3.40 -12.88 -5.03
N LEU A 35 -4.58 -12.69 -4.42
CA LEU A 35 -5.46 -11.54 -4.67
C LEU A 35 -5.23 -10.37 -3.68
N ASN A 36 -4.15 -10.43 -2.90
CA ASN A 36 -3.59 -9.34 -2.10
C ASN A 36 -2.56 -8.52 -2.90
N THR A 37 -2.83 -8.29 -4.18
CA THR A 37 -1.91 -7.66 -5.13
C THR A 37 -2.51 -6.37 -5.71
N GLY A 38 -1.64 -5.46 -6.12
CA GLY A 38 -2.02 -4.19 -6.74
C GLY A 38 -0.93 -3.73 -7.70
N ILE A 39 -1.32 -2.99 -8.74
CA ILE A 39 -0.40 -2.49 -9.77
C ILE A 39 -0.63 -0.99 -9.94
N VAL A 40 0.46 -0.22 -9.97
CA VAL A 40 0.46 1.19 -10.35
C VAL A 40 1.46 1.43 -11.46
N THR A 41 1.16 2.40 -12.34
CA THR A 41 2.07 2.86 -13.40
C THR A 41 2.46 4.30 -13.16
N PHE A 42 3.71 4.63 -13.49
CA PHE A 42 4.22 6.00 -13.47
C PHE A 42 4.14 6.67 -14.85
N ILE A 43 3.51 6.01 -15.82
CA ILE A 43 3.36 6.48 -17.20
C ILE A 43 1.89 6.41 -17.59
N ASN A 44 1.36 7.51 -18.12
CA ASN A 44 0.04 7.58 -18.72
C ASN A 44 0.16 8.25 -20.09
N GLN A 45 -0.40 7.64 -21.15
CA GLN A 45 -0.29 8.15 -22.53
C GLN A 45 1.17 8.46 -22.94
N ASN A 46 2.10 7.58 -22.57
CA ASN A 46 3.55 7.73 -22.79
C ASN A 46 4.20 8.96 -22.11
N VAL A 47 3.50 9.61 -21.18
CA VAL A 47 4.00 10.73 -20.39
C VAL A 47 4.20 10.30 -18.94
N GLN A 48 5.33 10.68 -18.35
CA GLN A 48 5.60 10.42 -16.94
C GLN A 48 4.62 11.18 -16.05
N VAL A 49 3.97 10.47 -15.14
CA VAL A 49 3.04 11.02 -14.17
C VAL A 49 3.85 11.66 -13.02
N PRO A 50 3.53 12.90 -12.60
CA PRO A 50 4.23 13.53 -11.49
C PRO A 50 4.08 12.72 -10.20
N GLN A 51 5.16 12.68 -9.39
CA GLN A 51 5.21 11.92 -8.12
C GLN A 51 3.98 12.13 -7.24
N ARG A 52 3.51 13.37 -7.11
CA ARG A 52 2.31 13.71 -6.33
C ARG A 52 1.06 12.92 -6.76
N ILE A 53 0.84 12.78 -8.06
CA ILE A 53 -0.32 12.05 -8.59
C ILE A 53 -0.12 10.57 -8.39
N THR A 54 1.10 10.09 -8.62
CA THR A 54 1.48 8.70 -8.37
C THR A 54 1.24 8.27 -6.92
N GLU A 55 1.62 9.09 -5.94
CA GLU A 55 1.35 8.81 -4.51
C GLU A 55 -0.15 8.67 -4.24
N ILE A 56 -0.99 9.51 -4.86
CA ILE A 56 -2.45 9.45 -4.75
C ILE A 56 -3.00 8.21 -5.43
N THR A 57 -2.54 7.87 -6.64
CA THR A 57 -2.94 6.64 -7.35
C THR A 57 -2.53 5.40 -6.56
N PHE A 58 -1.32 5.36 -6.02
CA PHE A 58 -0.91 4.28 -5.11
C PHE A 58 -1.82 4.19 -3.88
N SER A 59 -2.14 5.32 -3.26
CA SER A 59 -3.08 5.34 -2.12
C SER A 59 -4.49 4.88 -2.52
N HIS A 60 -4.93 5.16 -3.75
CA HIS A 60 -6.22 4.71 -4.29
C HIS A 60 -6.29 3.19 -4.44
N GLU A 61 -5.28 2.59 -5.08
CA GLU A 61 -5.22 1.13 -5.25
C GLU A 61 -5.03 0.41 -3.91
N MET A 62 -4.30 1.03 -2.98
CA MET A 62 -4.20 0.54 -1.61
C MET A 62 -5.57 0.64 -0.90
N GLY A 63 -6.32 1.73 -1.09
CA GLY A 63 -7.66 1.90 -0.56
C GLY A 63 -8.63 0.78 -0.98
N HIS A 64 -8.55 0.34 -2.24
CA HIS A 64 -9.29 -0.85 -2.72
C HIS A 64 -8.87 -2.13 -2.01
N ASN A 65 -7.56 -2.34 -1.78
CA ASN A 65 -7.07 -3.50 -1.03
C ASN A 65 -7.56 -3.51 0.43
N PHE A 66 -7.75 -2.33 1.03
CA PHE A 66 -8.39 -2.18 2.34
C PHE A 66 -9.92 -2.20 2.28
N GLY A 67 -10.52 -2.45 1.11
CA GLY A 67 -11.96 -2.68 0.92
C GLY A 67 -12.81 -1.43 0.76
N SER A 68 -12.22 -0.25 0.53
CA SER A 68 -13.01 0.91 0.14
C SER A 68 -13.41 0.81 -1.34
N PRO A 69 -14.69 0.88 -1.69
CA PRO A 69 -15.10 1.15 -3.06
C PRO A 69 -14.82 2.63 -3.42
N HIS A 70 -15.14 3.00 -4.67
CA HIS A 70 -15.13 4.41 -5.06
C HIS A 70 -16.13 5.25 -4.26
N ASP A 71 -15.79 6.52 -4.07
CA ASP A 71 -16.57 7.45 -3.26
C ASP A 71 -18.00 7.66 -3.80
N PHE A 72 -18.99 7.32 -2.97
CA PHE A 72 -20.43 7.54 -3.16
C PHE A 72 -21.12 7.45 -1.79
N PRO A 73 -22.24 8.17 -1.52
CA PRO A 73 -22.94 9.14 -2.36
C PRO A 73 -22.32 10.56 -2.31
N ALA A 74 -23.10 11.60 -2.64
CA ALA A 74 -22.64 12.98 -2.76
C ALA A 74 -21.88 13.52 -1.53
N GLU A 75 -22.20 13.03 -0.32
CA GLU A 75 -21.51 13.38 0.92
C GLU A 75 -20.00 13.03 0.89
N CYS A 76 -19.62 12.00 0.13
CA CYS A 76 -18.24 11.54 -0.03
C CYS A 76 -17.60 12.02 -1.33
N THR A 77 -18.34 12.79 -2.14
CA THR A 77 -17.85 13.40 -3.37
C THR A 77 -18.13 14.90 -3.37
N PRO A 78 -17.67 15.64 -2.34
CA PRO A 78 -18.08 17.03 -2.14
C PRO A 78 -17.80 17.87 -3.40
N ALA A 79 -18.76 18.72 -3.74
CA ALA A 79 -18.65 19.68 -4.84
C ALA A 79 -18.04 21.01 -4.38
N ASN A 80 -17.37 21.03 -3.22
CA ASN A 80 -16.74 22.21 -2.67
C ASN A 80 -15.37 22.48 -3.34
N GLY A 81 -14.76 23.62 -3.00
CA GLY A 81 -13.45 24.02 -3.53
C GLY A 81 -12.27 23.18 -3.04
N ASP A 82 -12.49 22.24 -2.10
CA ASP A 82 -11.42 21.44 -1.49
C ASP A 82 -11.05 20.19 -2.30
N GLY A 83 -11.77 19.95 -3.41
CA GLY A 83 -11.52 18.84 -4.32
C GLY A 83 -12.10 17.51 -3.84
N LYS A 84 -11.81 16.46 -4.61
CA LYS A 84 -12.28 15.09 -4.36
C LYS A 84 -11.32 14.31 -3.47
N TYR A 85 -11.81 13.27 -2.79
CA TYR A 85 -11.00 12.41 -1.94
C TYR A 85 -10.23 11.36 -2.75
N ILE A 86 -9.34 10.61 -2.07
CA ILE A 86 -8.46 9.59 -2.67
C ILE A 86 -9.26 8.56 -3.47
N MET A 87 -10.43 8.13 -2.99
CA MET A 87 -11.24 7.08 -3.62
C MET A 87 -12.20 7.59 -4.68
N TYR A 88 -12.03 8.81 -5.17
CA TYR A 88 -12.83 9.30 -6.28
C TYR A 88 -12.55 8.49 -7.55
N ALA A 89 -13.61 8.13 -8.27
CA ALA A 89 -13.54 7.22 -9.43
C ALA A 89 -12.79 7.78 -10.66
N SER A 90 -12.34 9.04 -10.61
CA SER A 90 -11.69 9.70 -11.73
C SER A 90 -10.41 10.42 -11.28
N ALA A 91 -9.50 10.62 -12.24
CA ALA A 91 -8.23 11.27 -11.99
C ALA A 91 -8.43 12.67 -11.34
N THR A 92 -7.56 12.99 -10.38
CA THR A 92 -7.52 14.29 -9.72
C THR A 92 -6.20 15.00 -10.03
N GLN A 93 -6.15 16.32 -9.84
CA GLN A 93 -4.90 17.09 -9.98
C GLN A 93 -3.97 16.96 -8.77
N GLY A 94 -4.42 16.33 -7.69
CA GLY A 94 -3.66 16.14 -6.46
C GLY A 94 -3.29 17.41 -5.69
N THR A 95 -3.75 18.58 -6.13
CA THR A 95 -3.40 19.90 -5.58
C THR A 95 -4.30 20.34 -4.44
N LEU A 96 -5.51 19.78 -4.34
CA LEU A 96 -6.52 20.25 -3.41
C LEU A 96 -6.49 19.48 -2.09
N PRO A 97 -6.94 20.10 -0.97
CA PRO A 97 -6.82 19.53 0.37
C PRO A 97 -7.39 18.10 0.54
N ASN A 98 -8.48 17.77 -0.14
CA ASN A 98 -9.10 16.44 -0.02
C ASN A 98 -8.36 15.36 -0.81
N ASN A 99 -7.53 15.70 -1.80
CA ASN A 99 -6.84 14.71 -2.62
C ASN A 99 -5.83 13.86 -1.84
N ARG A 100 -5.52 14.23 -0.60
CA ARG A 100 -4.62 13.52 0.33
C ARG A 100 -5.35 12.87 1.50
N LYS A 101 -6.69 12.78 1.43
CA LYS A 101 -7.54 12.26 2.50
C LYS A 101 -8.49 11.21 1.95
N PHE A 102 -8.80 10.22 2.78
CA PHE A 102 -9.94 9.35 2.57
C PHE A 102 -11.23 10.09 2.94
N SER A 103 -12.31 9.83 2.21
CA SER A 103 -13.63 10.36 2.57
C SER A 103 -14.16 9.68 3.84
N PRO A 104 -15.18 10.23 4.50
CA PRO A 104 -15.87 9.53 5.58
C PRO A 104 -16.41 8.16 5.16
N CYS A 105 -16.81 7.98 3.89
CA CYS A 105 -17.28 6.67 3.39
C CYS A 105 -16.13 5.68 3.29
N SER A 106 -15.00 6.09 2.73
CA SER A 106 -13.82 5.22 2.62
C SER A 106 -13.31 4.80 3.99
N VAL A 107 -13.23 5.73 4.94
CA VAL A 107 -12.83 5.43 6.32
C VAL A 107 -13.76 4.37 6.92
N ARG A 108 -15.08 4.51 6.79
CA ARG A 108 -16.04 3.50 7.29
C ARG A 108 -15.82 2.12 6.69
N ASN A 109 -15.66 2.02 5.37
CA ASN A 109 -15.46 0.72 4.69
C ASN A 109 -14.12 0.07 5.09
N ILE A 110 -13.05 0.86 5.16
CA ILE A 110 -11.73 0.39 5.59
C ILE A 110 -11.80 -0.12 7.03
N SER A 111 -12.47 0.62 7.93
CA SER A 111 -12.65 0.19 9.32
C SER A 111 -13.35 -1.16 9.43
N LEU A 112 -14.40 -1.41 8.65
CA LEU A 112 -15.11 -2.70 8.67
C LEU A 112 -14.22 -3.88 8.26
N VAL A 113 -13.36 -3.70 7.25
CA VAL A 113 -12.40 -4.74 6.85
C VAL A 113 -11.35 -4.97 7.93
N LEU A 114 -10.81 -3.89 8.51
CA LEU A 114 -9.83 -4.00 9.58
C LEU A 114 -10.41 -4.70 10.82
N GLU A 115 -11.64 -4.37 11.20
CA GLU A 115 -12.35 -5.07 12.29
C GLU A 115 -12.40 -6.58 12.01
N GLN A 116 -12.80 -7.00 10.81
CA GLN A 116 -12.84 -8.43 10.44
C GLN A 116 -11.45 -9.09 10.44
N VAL A 117 -10.39 -8.36 10.11
CA VAL A 117 -9.01 -8.86 10.12
C VAL A 117 -8.48 -9.01 11.55
N PHE A 118 -8.86 -8.12 12.47
CA PHE A 118 -8.39 -8.13 13.86
C PHE A 118 -9.25 -8.97 14.81
N MET A 119 -10.47 -9.33 14.43
CA MET A 119 -11.34 -10.23 15.21
C MET A 119 -10.83 -11.67 15.20
N THR A 120 -10.68 -12.27 16.39
CA THR A 120 -10.13 -13.63 16.59
C THR A 120 -11.03 -14.75 16.04
N ASP A 121 -12.34 -14.50 15.95
CA ASP A 121 -13.35 -15.37 15.35
C ASP A 121 -13.69 -15.01 13.89
N GLY A 122 -12.97 -14.04 13.33
CA GLY A 122 -13.21 -13.49 12.00
C GLY A 122 -12.96 -14.50 10.87
N HIS A 123 -13.70 -14.34 9.77
CA HIS A 123 -13.52 -15.13 8.55
C HIS A 123 -12.21 -14.80 7.79
N ARG A 124 -11.45 -13.78 8.23
CA ARG A 124 -10.19 -13.35 7.63
C ARG A 124 -9.01 -13.67 8.55
N THR A 125 -7.87 -14.01 7.95
CA THR A 125 -6.63 -14.23 8.72
C THR A 125 -5.96 -12.89 8.99
N ASN A 126 -5.53 -12.65 10.22
CA ASN A 126 -4.70 -11.50 10.53
C ASN A 126 -3.26 -11.69 10.01
N CYS A 127 -2.81 -10.78 9.15
CA CYS A 127 -1.43 -10.72 8.65
C CYS A 127 -0.66 -9.49 9.13
N PHE A 128 -1.28 -8.62 9.93
CA PHE A 128 -0.64 -7.44 10.49
C PHE A 128 0.31 -7.85 11.61
N GLN A 129 1.36 -7.04 11.77
CA GLN A 129 2.34 -7.20 12.84
C GLN A 129 2.41 -5.89 13.63
N GLU A 130 2.71 -5.99 14.92
CA GLU A 130 2.99 -4.80 15.72
C GLU A 130 4.19 -4.05 15.13
N LEU A 131 4.12 -2.71 15.15
CA LEU A 131 5.19 -1.86 14.67
C LEU A 131 6.42 -2.06 15.58
N ARG A 132 7.46 -2.71 15.06
CA ARG A 132 8.71 -2.98 15.79
C ARG A 132 9.72 -1.83 15.74
N GLY A 133 9.29 -0.65 15.28
CA GLY A 133 10.15 0.51 15.03
C GLY A 133 10.85 0.45 13.66
N PRO A 134 11.86 1.31 13.45
CA PRO A 134 12.70 1.33 12.25
C PRO A 134 13.23 -0.05 11.88
N PHE A 135 13.30 -0.35 10.59
CA PHE A 135 13.80 -1.62 10.08
C PHE A 135 15.01 -1.38 9.18
N CYS A 136 16.19 -1.63 9.73
CA CYS A 136 17.42 -1.62 8.97
C CYS A 136 17.39 -2.74 7.92
N GLY A 137 17.56 -2.37 6.65
CA GLY A 137 17.63 -3.25 5.49
C GLY A 137 16.52 -3.03 4.47
N ASN A 138 15.58 -2.09 4.69
CA ASN A 138 14.53 -1.74 3.73
C ASN A 138 14.90 -0.56 2.83
N SER A 139 16.15 -0.08 2.92
CA SER A 139 16.68 1.06 2.15
C SER A 139 16.08 2.42 2.52
N ILE A 140 15.48 2.54 3.71
CA ILE A 140 14.92 3.80 4.23
C ILE A 140 15.63 4.11 5.54
N ARG A 141 16.41 5.20 5.56
CA ARG A 141 17.02 5.68 6.81
C ARG A 141 15.94 6.18 7.76
N ASP A 142 15.72 5.47 8.87
CA ASP A 142 14.71 5.83 9.87
C ASP A 142 15.26 5.71 11.31
N GLY A 143 14.64 6.42 12.25
CA GLY A 143 15.05 6.47 13.66
C GLY A 143 16.52 6.86 13.88
N ASP A 144 17.30 5.97 14.49
CA ASP A 144 18.71 6.19 14.82
C ASP A 144 19.69 5.61 13.77
N GLU A 145 19.18 5.11 12.65
CA GLU A 145 20.01 4.66 11.53
C GLU A 145 20.78 5.85 10.92
N GLU A 146 22.08 5.66 10.67
CA GLU A 146 22.88 6.69 9.98
C GLU A 146 22.74 6.57 8.46
N CYS A 147 22.40 5.37 7.97
CA CYS A 147 22.18 5.01 6.58
C CYS A 147 21.49 3.64 6.51
N ASP A 148 20.78 3.31 5.42
CA ASP A 148 20.25 1.94 5.20
C ASP A 148 20.39 1.52 3.73
N CYS A 149 21.35 0.63 3.44
CA CYS A 149 21.73 0.25 2.07
C CYS A 149 21.11 -1.06 1.60
N GLY A 150 20.19 -1.62 2.37
CA GLY A 150 19.61 -2.91 2.07
C GLY A 150 20.07 -3.99 3.03
N TYR A 151 19.46 -5.15 2.84
CA TYR A 151 19.50 -6.22 3.81
C TYR A 151 20.80 -7.02 3.72
N GLU A 152 21.07 -7.59 2.55
CA GLU A 152 22.24 -8.42 2.32
C GLU A 152 23.46 -7.59 1.88
N PRO A 153 24.69 -8.06 2.13
CA PRO A 153 25.91 -7.42 1.63
C PRO A 153 25.93 -7.22 0.11
N GLU A 154 25.29 -8.11 -0.65
CA GLU A 154 25.21 -8.06 -2.11
C GLU A 154 24.29 -6.94 -2.61
N ASP A 155 23.22 -6.65 -1.87
CA ASP A 155 22.30 -5.54 -2.14
C ASP A 155 22.93 -4.19 -1.75
N CYS A 156 23.78 -4.19 -0.72
CA CYS A 156 24.47 -3.01 -0.21
C CYS A 156 25.82 -2.77 -0.90
N GLN A 157 25.78 -2.27 -2.13
CA GLN A 157 26.98 -1.84 -2.87
C GLN A 157 27.50 -0.47 -2.44
N ASP A 158 26.90 0.13 -1.41
CA ASP A 158 27.23 1.46 -0.95
C ASP A 158 28.60 1.50 -0.24
N SER A 159 29.52 2.31 -0.75
CA SER A 159 30.86 2.45 -0.17
C SER A 159 30.84 3.10 1.22
N CYS A 160 29.79 3.86 1.55
CA CYS A 160 29.64 4.65 2.76
C CYS A 160 28.84 3.96 3.88
N CYS A 161 28.06 2.91 3.58
CA CYS A 161 27.15 2.28 4.53
C CYS A 161 27.43 0.80 4.76
N TYR A 162 27.22 0.31 5.99
CA TYR A 162 27.20 -1.12 6.28
C TYR A 162 25.77 -1.68 6.14
N SER A 163 25.64 -2.84 5.48
CA SER A 163 24.36 -3.54 5.32
C SER A 163 23.75 -4.00 6.65
N ARG A 164 22.47 -4.38 6.62
CA ARG A 164 21.79 -4.99 7.77
C ARG A 164 22.56 -6.19 8.31
N GLY A 165 23.05 -7.06 7.43
CA GLY A 165 23.82 -8.27 7.78
C GLY A 165 25.12 -8.03 8.55
N ASN A 166 25.60 -6.77 8.67
CA ASN A 166 26.78 -6.48 9.48
C ASN A 166 26.49 -6.63 10.98
N ALA A 167 27.11 -7.62 11.63
CA ALA A 167 26.86 -7.99 13.02
C ALA A 167 27.14 -6.90 14.08
N ARG A 168 27.95 -5.87 13.76
CA ARG A 168 28.37 -4.83 14.74
C ARG A 168 28.00 -3.42 14.35
N LYS A 169 27.86 -3.13 13.05
CA LYS A 169 27.68 -1.78 12.51
C LYS A 169 26.51 -1.70 11.52
N SER A 170 25.52 -2.58 11.69
CA SER A 170 24.27 -2.60 10.93
C SER A 170 23.68 -1.19 10.75
N CYS A 171 23.46 -0.75 9.51
CA CYS A 171 22.90 0.58 9.17
C CYS A 171 23.64 1.78 9.81
N LYS A 172 24.97 1.67 9.92
CA LYS A 172 25.86 2.76 10.32
C LYS A 172 26.82 3.13 9.20
N LEU A 173 27.30 4.37 9.23
CA LEU A 173 28.29 4.84 8.27
C LEU A 173 29.63 4.13 8.50
N LYS A 174 30.36 3.91 7.40
CA LYS A 174 31.76 3.46 7.47
C LYS A 174 32.62 4.60 8.01
N SER A 175 33.74 4.25 8.63
CA SER A 175 34.58 5.21 9.38
C SER A 175 35.13 6.38 8.56
N HIS A 176 35.18 6.25 7.23
CA HIS A 176 35.65 7.30 6.33
C HIS A 176 34.51 8.14 5.73
N ALA A 177 33.25 7.74 5.96
CA ALA A 177 32.08 8.37 5.37
C ALA A 177 31.46 9.37 6.36
N VAL A 178 31.15 10.56 5.84
CA VAL A 178 30.45 11.62 6.57
C VAL A 178 28.94 11.56 6.30
N CYS A 179 28.56 11.06 5.13
CA CYS A 179 27.19 10.93 4.69
C CYS A 179 27.04 9.76 3.72
N ARG A 180 25.78 9.52 3.36
CA ARG A 180 25.36 8.73 2.24
C ARG A 180 24.28 9.49 1.49
#